data_AF-A0A7J3U6J5-F1
#
_entry.id   AF-A0A7J3U6J5-F1
#
_cell.length_a   1.000
_cell.length_b   1.000
_cell.length_c   1.000
_cell.angle_alpha   90.00
_cell.angle_beta   90.00
_cell.angle_gamma   90.00
#
_symmetry.space_group_name_H-M   'P 1'
#
loop_
_entity.id
_entity.type
_entity.pdbx_description
1 polymer ?
#
loop_
_entity_poly.entity_id
_entity_poly.type
_entity_poly.pdbx_seq_one_letter_code
_entity_poly.pdbx_strand_id
1 'polypeptide(L)' 'GIIGPFALQGAIAADRGKEEMVVFDVSMRIPGSPLTRFTPHTGYLYGESISYGERIAMEVKKAIEADRLRDIVT' A
#
# COMPACT_ATOMS: atom_id res chain seq x y z
N GLY A 1 -7.04 10.21 -9.60
CA GLY A 1 -5.83 9.35 -9.54
C GLY A 1 -6.15 8.10 -8.74
N ILE A 2 -5.13 7.32 -8.34
CA ILE A 2 -5.32 6.20 -7.39
C ILE A 2 -5.57 6.79 -6.00
N ILE A 3 -6.64 6.34 -5.32
CA ILE A 3 -6.98 6.73 -3.95
C ILE A 3 -6.87 5.48 -3.07
N GLY A 4 -6.06 5.57 -2.00
CA GLY A 4 -5.81 4.44 -1.10
C GLY A 4 -4.74 3.46 -1.62
N PRO A 5 -4.65 2.26 -1.04
CA PRO A 5 -3.59 1.30 -1.37
C PRO A 5 -3.81 0.62 -2.72
N PHE A 6 -2.70 0.33 -3.38
CA PHE A 6 -2.63 -0.55 -4.54
C PHE A 6 -1.41 -1.46 -4.42
N ALA A 7 -1.35 -2.53 -5.21
CA ALA A 7 -0.19 -3.40 -5.25
C ALA A 7 0.14 -3.84 -6.68
N LEU A 8 1.43 -3.93 -6.97
CA LEU A 8 1.96 -4.49 -8.20
C LEU A 8 2.26 -5.96 -7.98
N GLN A 9 1.66 -6.82 -8.79
CA GLN A 9 1.89 -8.25 -8.77
C GLN A 9 2.83 -8.60 -9.91
N GLY A 10 3.91 -9.30 -9.59
CA GLY A 10 5.01 -9.50 -10.50
C GLY A 10 5.95 -10.61 -10.07
N ALA A 11 7.01 -10.79 -10.85
CA ALA A 11 8.11 -11.69 -10.56
C ALA A 11 9.45 -10.94 -10.69
N ILE A 12 10.48 -11.43 -10.02
CA ILE A 12 11.86 -11.01 -10.28
C ILE A 12 12.44 -11.97 -11.31
N ALA A 13 12.67 -11.49 -12.52
CA ALA A 13 13.36 -12.22 -13.58
C ALA A 13 14.87 -12.04 -13.41
N ALA A 14 15.61 -13.14 -13.35
CA ALA A 14 17.06 -13.11 -13.36
C ALA A 14 17.57 -13.52 -14.75
N ASP A 15 18.13 -12.57 -15.51
CA ASP A 15 18.77 -12.83 -16.80
C ASP A 15 20.15 -12.19 -16.88
N ARG A 16 21.14 -12.95 -17.37
CA ARG A 16 22.54 -12.51 -17.55
C ARG A 16 23.15 -11.77 -16.34
N GLY A 17 22.83 -12.22 -15.13
CA GLY A 17 23.33 -11.62 -13.89
C GLY A 17 22.65 -10.30 -13.50
N LYS A 18 21.49 -9.97 -14.08
CA LYS A 18 20.65 -8.83 -13.68
C LYS A 18 19.30 -9.34 -13.20
N GLU A 19 18.80 -8.71 -12.14
CA GLU A 19 17.45 -8.92 -11.62
C GLU A 19 16.54 -7.79 -12.14
N GLU A 20 15.40 -8.15 -12.72
CA GLU A 20 14.41 -7.22 -13.24
C GLU A 20 13.03 -7.54 -12.66
N MET A 21 12.33 -6.52 -12.17
CA MET A 21 10.94 -6.67 -11.74
C MET A 21 10.00 -6.63 -12.94
N VAL A 22 9.31 -7.73 -13.21
CA VAL A 22 8.30 -7.84 -14.26
C VAL A 22 6.92 -7.82 -13.63
N VAL A 23 6.14 -6.76 -13.90
CA VAL A 23 4.76 -6.61 -13.41
C VAL A 23 3.79 -7.14 -14.45
N PHE A 24 2.90 -8.04 -14.05
CA PHE A 24 1.87 -8.62 -14.94
C PHE A 24 0.43 -8.35 -14.46
N ASP A 25 0.24 -7.89 -13.23
CA ASP A 25 -1.09 -7.50 -12.71
C ASP A 25 -0.99 -6.37 -11.67
N VAL A 26 -2.10 -5.64 -11.50
CA VAL A 26 -2.22 -4.53 -10.55
C VAL A 26 -3.51 -4.67 -9.73
N SER A 27 -3.36 -4.78 -8.41
CA SER A 27 -4.48 -4.68 -7.48
C SER A 27 -4.77 -3.21 -7.19
N MET A 28 -5.89 -2.68 -7.70
CA MET A 28 -6.35 -1.30 -7.46
C MET A 28 -7.03 -1.11 -6.09
N ARG A 29 -6.64 -1.92 -5.10
CA ARG A 29 -7.17 -1.96 -3.73
C ARG A 29 -6.20 -2.68 -2.81
N ILE A 30 -6.58 -2.84 -1.54
CA ILE A 30 -5.85 -3.64 -0.55
C ILE A 30 -5.50 -5.02 -1.15
N PRO A 31 -4.22 -5.41 -1.19
CA PRO A 31 -3.82 -6.72 -1.71
C PRO A 31 -4.26 -7.83 -0.77
N GLY A 32 -4.46 -9.03 -1.31
CA GLY A 32 -4.90 -10.20 -0.54
C GLY A 32 -3.84 -10.81 0.39
N SER A 33 -2.69 -10.16 0.62
CA SER A 33 -1.63 -10.72 1.45
C SER A 33 -1.86 -10.38 2.94
N PRO A 34 -2.20 -11.37 3.79
CA PRO A 34 -2.42 -11.13 5.22
C PRO A 34 -1.11 -10.76 5.95
N LEU A 35 0.05 -11.04 5.35
CA LEU A 35 1.36 -10.86 5.97
C LEU A 35 1.89 -9.43 5.90
N THR A 36 1.24 -8.52 5.17
CA THR A 36 1.80 -7.16 4.98
C THR A 36 1.96 -6.37 6.28
N ARG A 37 1.09 -6.59 7.29
CA ARG A 37 1.24 -5.97 8.62
C ARG A 37 2.60 -6.31 9.27
N PHE A 38 3.13 -7.50 9.01
CA PHE A 38 4.38 -7.98 9.61
C PHE A 38 5.63 -7.57 8.83
N THR A 39 5.48 -6.77 7.77
CA THR A 39 6.62 -6.18 7.07
C THR A 39 7.21 -5.01 7.90
N PRO A 40 8.53 -4.78 7.86
CA PRO A 40 9.16 -3.77 8.72
C PRO A 40 8.89 -2.33 8.28
N HIS A 41 8.33 -2.12 7.08
CA HIS A 41 8.26 -0.82 6.43
C HIS A 41 7.51 0.24 7.24
N THR A 42 6.36 -0.11 7.82
CA THR A 42 5.62 0.85 8.65
C THR A 42 6.32 1.11 9.96
N GLY A 43 7.01 0.10 10.53
CA GLY A 43 7.82 0.26 11.74
C GLY A 43 8.94 1.28 11.54
N TYR A 44 9.58 1.26 10.38
CA TYR A 44 10.61 2.26 10.05
C TYR A 44 10.05 3.67 9.89
N LEU A 45 8.85 3.83 9.32
CA LEU A 45 8.27 5.15 9.04
C LEU A 45 7.50 5.75 10.22
N TYR A 46 6.79 4.92 10.98
CA TYR A 46 5.87 5.35 12.04
C TYR A 46 6.29 4.91 13.45
N GLY A 47 7.33 4.09 13.58
CA GLY A 47 7.76 3.53 14.87
C GLY A 47 6.92 2.35 15.35
N GLU A 48 5.91 1.93 14.59
CA GLU A 48 5.02 0.82 14.94
C GLU A 48 4.54 0.02 13.71
N SER A 49 4.08 -1.22 13.94
CA SER A 49 3.50 -2.08 12.90
C SER A 49 2.06 -1.65 12.62
N ILE A 50 1.81 -1.20 11.38
CA ILE A 50 0.52 -0.66 10.93
C ILE A 50 0.03 -1.50 9.75
N SER A 51 -1.19 -2.00 9.84
CA SER A 51 -1.89 -2.66 8.74
C SER A 51 -2.45 -1.69 7.72
N TYR A 52 -2.81 -2.19 6.53
CA TYR A 52 -3.55 -1.39 5.55
C TYR A 52 -4.84 -0.82 6.11
N GLY A 53 -5.60 -1.58 6.91
CA GLY A 53 -6.85 -1.12 7.51
C GLY A 53 -6.63 0.06 8.46
N GLU A 54 -5.65 -0.03 9.36
CA GLU A 54 -5.27 1.07 10.25
C GLU A 54 -4.79 2.28 9.45
N ARG A 55 -3.95 2.07 8.42
CA ARG A 55 -3.47 3.19 7.60
C ARG A 55 -4.60 3.88 6.85
N ILE A 56 -5.57 3.15 6.31
CA ILE A 56 -6.76 3.74 5.67
C ILE A 56 -7.58 4.53 6.70
N ALA A 57 -7.81 3.97 7.89
CA ALA A 57 -8.54 4.65 8.96
C ALA A 57 -7.84 5.96 9.39
N MET A 58 -6.50 5.97 9.45
CA MET A 58 -5.72 7.19 9.69
C MET A 58 -5.93 8.24 8.60
N GLU A 59 -6.05 7.84 7.33
CA GLU A 59 -6.33 8.77 6.22
C GLU A 59 -7.73 9.36 6.32
N VAL A 60 -8.73 8.51 6.57
CA VAL A 60 -10.13 8.94 6.75
C VAL A 60 -10.24 9.92 7.91
N LYS A 61 -9.61 9.61 9.06
CA LYS A 61 -9.59 10.50 10.23
C LYS A 61 -8.98 11.87 9.88
N LYS A 62 -7.81 11.88 9.25
CA LYS A 62 -7.13 13.13 8.83
C LYS A 62 -7.97 13.94 7.84
N ALA A 63 -8.63 13.29 6.89
CA ALA A 63 -9.47 13.96 5.92
C ALA A 63 -10.72 14.59 6.55
N ILE A 64 -11.32 13.94 7.56
CA ILE A 64 -12.41 14.52 8.35
C ILE A 64 -11.92 15.73 9.15
N GLU A 65 -10.80 15.59 9.86
CA GLU A 65 -10.20 16.69 10.66
C GLU A 65 -9.83 17.91 9.81
N ALA A 66 -9.50 17.70 8.53
CA ALA A 66 -9.14 18.75 7.60
C ALA A 66 -10.34 19.28 6.76
N ASP A 67 -11.56 18.78 6.97
CA ASP A 67 -12.74 19.06 6.12
C ASP A 67 -12.52 18.76 4.62
N ARG A 68 -11.74 17.71 4.33
CA ARG A 68 -11.32 17.27 2.99
C ARG A 68 -11.72 15.84 2.65
N LEU A 69 -12.76 15.31 3.31
CA LEU A 69 -13.23 13.94 3.07
C LEU A 69 -13.56 13.68 1.59
N ARG A 70 -14.08 14.69 0.88
CA ARG A 70 -14.44 14.62 -0.54
C ARG A 70 -13.26 14.29 -1.46
N ASP A 71 -12.03 14.49 -1.01
CA ASP A 71 -10.84 14.23 -1.83
C ASP A 71 -10.47 12.74 -1.89
N ILE A 72 -10.98 11.93 -0.96
CA ILE A 72 -10.61 10.52 -0.79
C ILE A 72 -11.77 9.55 -0.92
N VAL A 73 -12.96 10.04 -1.31
CA VAL A 73 -14.15 9.24 -1.57
C VAL A 73 -14.67 9.54 -2.98
N THR A 74 -15.39 8.59 -3.56
CA THR A 74 -15.99 8.70 -4.90
C THR A 74 -17.37 8.12 -4.90
#